data_AF-A0A5N9GIQ1-F1
#
_entry.id   AF-A0A5N9GIQ1-F1
#
_cell.length_a   1.000
_cell.length_b   1.000
_cell.length_c   1.000
_cell.angle_alpha   90.00
_cell.angle_beta   90.00
_cell.angle_gamma   90.00
#
_symmetry.space_group_name_H-M   'P 1'
#
loop_
_entity.id
_entity.type
_entity.pdbx_description
1 polymer ?
#
loop_
_entity_poly.entity_id
_entity_poly.type
_entity_poly.pdbx_seq_one_letter_code
_entity_poly.pdbx_strand_id
1 'polypeptide(L)'
;MGAHFAKKPEDRTADVEFNYSKADDQLPVLNGSMVFFGCEVLGSHVYGDHTIYVGLVKEMRRNESGAPLMFYNSRWYNPAED
;
A
#
# COMPACT_ATOMS: atom_id res chain seq x y z
N MET A 1 -8.92 6.00 -2.97
CA MET A 1 -8.35 4.65 -2.70
C MET A 1 -7.81 4.49 -1.28
N GLY A 2 -6.90 5.35 -0.78
CA GLY A 2 -6.36 5.22 0.60
C GLY A 2 -7.43 5.14 1.70
N ALA A 3 -8.46 5.99 1.64
CA ALA A 3 -9.58 5.94 2.58
C ALA A 3 -10.40 4.64 2.53
N HIS A 4 -10.46 3.96 1.38
CA HIS A 4 -11.19 2.69 1.26
C HIS A 4 -10.50 1.57 2.06
N PHE A 5 -9.18 1.43 1.93
CA PHE A 5 -8.43 0.37 2.61
C PHE A 5 -8.23 0.62 4.12
N ALA A 6 -8.39 1.87 4.58
CA ALA A 6 -8.38 2.21 6.00
C ALA A 6 -9.67 1.84 6.74
N LYS A 7 -10.79 1.63 6.02
CA LYS A 7 -12.03 1.12 6.61
C LYS A 7 -11.88 -0.35 7.00
N LYS A 8 -12.62 -0.75 8.06
CA LYS A 8 -12.82 -2.17 8.37
C LYS A 8 -13.36 -2.90 7.14
N PRO A 9 -13.00 -4.17 6.91
CA PRO A 9 -13.46 -4.92 5.73
C PRO A 9 -14.98 -4.88 5.54
N GLU A 10 -15.75 -4.93 6.62
CA GLU A 10 -17.23 -4.91 6.59
C GLU A 10 -17.80 -3.55 6.15
N ASP A 11 -17.05 -2.46 6.35
CA ASP A 11 -17.45 -1.07 6.05
C ASP A 11 -16.98 -0.62 4.64
N ARG A 12 -16.27 -1.49 3.91
CA ARG A 12 -15.76 -1.19 2.57
C ARG A 12 -16.92 -1.17 1.57
N THR A 13 -17.06 -0.03 0.92
CA THR A 13 -18.10 0.24 -0.08
C THR A 13 -17.62 -0.12 -1.48
N ALA A 14 -18.53 -0.53 -2.36
CA ALA A 14 -18.23 -0.92 -3.75
C ALA A 14 -18.05 0.28 -4.71
N ASP A 15 -17.94 1.49 -4.17
CA ASP A 15 -17.81 2.76 -4.91
C ASP A 15 -16.37 3.07 -5.34
N VAL A 16 -15.41 2.23 -4.94
CA VAL A 16 -14.00 2.38 -5.32
C VAL A 16 -13.60 1.19 -6.19
N GLU A 17 -13.33 1.47 -7.46
CA GLU A 17 -12.79 0.46 -8.38
C GLU A 17 -11.29 0.26 -8.16
N PHE A 18 -10.89 -1.01 -8.03
CA PHE A 18 -9.50 -1.45 -7.99
C PHE A 18 -9.39 -2.88 -8.49
N ASN A 19 -8.19 -3.28 -8.90
CA ASN A 19 -7.91 -4.66 -9.29
C ASN A 19 -6.48 -5.04 -8.89
N TYR A 20 -6.24 -6.34 -8.82
CA TYR A 20 -4.95 -6.90 -8.45
C TYR A 20 -4.36 -7.70 -9.60
N SER A 21 -3.05 -7.56 -9.80
CA SER A 21 -2.25 -8.59 -10.45
C SER A 21 -1.53 -9.43 -9.39
N LYS A 22 -0.82 -10.47 -9.82
CA LYS A 22 -0.09 -11.36 -8.91
C LYS A 22 1.42 -11.20 -9.08
N ALA A 23 2.11 -11.19 -7.96
CA ALA A 23 3.55 -11.34 -7.85
C ALA A 23 3.97 -12.81 -8.12
N ASP A 24 5.27 -13.06 -8.23
CA ASP A 24 5.80 -14.40 -8.50
C ASP A 24 5.44 -15.39 -7.37
N ASP A 25 5.46 -14.89 -6.14
CA ASP A 25 5.07 -15.59 -4.91
C ASP A 25 3.55 -15.55 -4.62
N GLN A 26 2.74 -15.15 -5.61
CA GLN A 26 1.28 -14.99 -5.52
C GLN A 26 0.80 -13.85 -4.61
N LEU A 27 1.68 -12.98 -4.11
CA LEU A 27 1.23 -11.79 -3.39
C LEU A 27 0.38 -10.86 -4.29
N PRO A 28 -0.67 -10.23 -3.74
CA PRO A 28 -1.51 -9.32 -4.50
C PRO A 28 -0.78 -8.00 -4.75
N VAL A 29 -0.61 -7.66 -6.03
CA VAL A 29 -0.07 -6.38 -6.48
C VAL A 29 -1.25 -5.46 -6.80
N LEU A 30 -1.38 -4.37 -6.06
CA LEU A 30 -2.42 -3.36 -6.33
C LEU A 30 -2.08 -2.63 -7.63
N ASN A 31 -2.88 -2.83 -8.67
CA ASN A 31 -2.65 -2.19 -9.96
C ASN A 31 -2.88 -0.67 -9.85
N GLY A 32 -2.05 0.11 -10.54
CA GLY A 32 -2.02 1.57 -10.41
C GLY A 32 -1.21 2.10 -9.21
N SER A 33 -0.67 1.24 -8.35
CA SER A 33 0.35 1.66 -7.37
C SER A 33 1.63 2.14 -8.07
N MET A 34 2.33 3.12 -7.53
CA MET A 34 3.58 3.61 -8.14
C MET A 34 4.69 2.56 -8.09
N VAL A 35 4.77 1.84 -6.96
CA VAL A 35 5.77 0.80 -6.70
C VAL A 35 5.11 -0.29 -5.86
N PHE A 36 5.47 -1.54 -6.14
CA PHE A 36 5.16 -2.71 -5.33
C PHE A 36 6.44 -3.32 -4.77
N PHE A 37 6.42 -3.71 -3.50
CA PHE A 37 7.47 -4.47 -2.84
C PHE A 37 6.89 -5.77 -2.29
N GLY A 38 7.33 -6.91 -2.83
CA GLY A 38 7.05 -8.23 -2.27
C GLY A 38 8.10 -8.58 -1.23
N CYS A 39 7.69 -8.87 0.01
CA CYS A 39 8.59 -9.00 1.13
C CYS A 39 8.36 -10.29 1.94
N GLU A 40 9.45 -10.89 2.39
CA GLU A 40 9.44 -11.92 3.43
C GLU A 40 9.67 -11.26 4.80
N VAL A 41 8.83 -11.58 5.80
CA VAL A 41 8.99 -11.03 7.16
C VAL A 41 10.16 -11.71 7.86
N LEU A 42 11.25 -10.98 8.05
CA LEU A 42 12.43 -11.49 8.77
C LEU A 42 12.35 -11.29 10.29
N GLY A 43 11.59 -10.29 10.73
CA GLY A 43 11.52 -9.95 12.15
C GLY A 43 10.28 -9.15 12.49
N SER A 44 9.89 -9.24 13.76
CA SER A 44 8.84 -8.40 14.34
C SER A 44 9.24 -7.96 15.74
N HIS A 45 8.87 -6.73 16.10
CA HIS A 45 9.18 -6.13 17.39
C HIS A 45 7.93 -5.42 17.93
N VAL A 46 7.47 -5.84 19.11
CA VAL A 46 6.33 -5.21 19.80
C VAL A 46 6.80 -3.94 20.49
N TYR A 47 6.12 -2.82 20.22
CA TYR A 47 6.39 -1.50 20.80
C TYR A 47 5.08 -0.81 21.18
N GLY A 48 4.68 -0.95 22.45
CA GLY A 48 3.44 -0.38 22.95
C GLY A 48 2.22 -1.03 22.30
N ASP A 49 1.42 -0.21 21.62
CA ASP A 49 0.19 -0.62 20.90
C ASP A 49 0.43 -0.99 19.43
N HIS A 50 1.69 -0.96 18.95
CA HIS A 50 2.05 -1.30 17.58
C HIS A 50 3.13 -2.38 17.51
N THR A 51 3.18 -3.10 16.39
CA THR A 51 4.25 -4.04 16.05
C THR A 51 4.98 -3.55 14.81
N ILE A 52 6.30 -3.40 14.92
CA ILE A 52 7.17 -3.09 13.77
C ILE A 52 7.53 -4.41 13.09
N TYR A 53 7.29 -4.51 11.78
CA TYR A 53 7.71 -5.64 10.94
C TYR A 53 8.90 -5.23 10.07
N VAL A 54 9.93 -6.08 10.02
CA VAL A 54 11.10 -5.90 9.16
C VAL A 54 10.99 -6.89 7.99
N GLY A 55 10.80 -6.36 6.78
CA GLY A 55 10.64 -7.16 5.55
C GLY A 55 11.91 -7.19 4.71
N LEU A 56 12.33 -8.38 4.28
CA LEU A 56 13.32 -8.58 3.22
C LEU A 56 12.64 -8.49 1.86
N VAL A 57 13.01 -7.51 1.05
CA VAL A 57 12.48 -7.36 -0.31
C VAL A 57 12.95 -8.52 -1.18
N LYS A 58 11.99 -9.30 -1.68
CA LYS A 58 12.19 -10.44 -2.60
C LYS A 58 11.89 -10.05 -4.04
N GLU A 59 10.96 -9.12 -4.24
CA GLU A 59 10.54 -8.63 -5.54
C GLU A 59 10.24 -7.13 -5.46
N MET A 60 10.54 -6.38 -6.53
CA MET A 60 10.13 -4.99 -6.69
C MET A 60 9.58 -4.79 -8.09
N ARG A 61 8.39 -4.20 -8.21
CA ARG A 61 7.83 -3.73 -9.48
C ARG A 61 7.63 -2.22 -9.40
N ARG A 62 7.97 -1.52 -10.48
CA ARG A 62 7.81 -0.07 -10.57
C ARG A 62 6.98 0.26 -11.81
N ASN A 63 5.93 1.05 -11.61
CA ASN A 63 5.16 1.66 -12.69
C ASN A 63 5.79 3.00 -13.09
N GLU A 64 5.20 3.69 -14.07
CA GLU A 64 5.69 4.98 -14.54
C GLU A 64 5.86 6.00 -13.41
N SER A 65 6.87 6.86 -13.57
CA SER A 65 7.17 7.90 -12.59
C SER A 65 6.05 8.94 -12.56
N GLY A 66 5.61 9.32 -11.37
CA GLY A 66 4.58 10.34 -11.17
C GLY A 66 4.59 10.88 -9.74
N ALA A 67 3.67 11.79 -9.45
CA ALA A 67 3.49 12.33 -8.11
C ALA A 67 2.89 11.27 -7.16
N PRO A 68 3.50 11.00 -5.99
CA PRO A 68 2.94 10.05 -5.04
C PRO A 68 1.71 10.62 -4.35
N LEU A 69 0.76 9.76 -4.00
CA LEU A 69 -0.31 10.15 -3.08
C LEU A 69 0.32 10.48 -1.71
N MET A 70 0.12 11.70 -1.23
CA MET A 70 0.66 12.16 0.05
C MET A 70 -0.43 12.19 1.12
N PHE A 71 -0.03 12.00 2.38
CA PHE A 71 -0.89 12.12 3.55
C PHE A 71 -0.22 13.02 4.60
N TYR A 72 -0.85 14.16 4.89
CA TYR A 72 -0.36 15.12 5.88
C TYR A 72 -1.54 15.74 6.63
N ASN A 73 -1.39 15.91 7.94
CA ASN A 73 -2.40 16.53 8.81
C ASN A 73 -3.82 15.95 8.58
N SER A 74 -3.93 14.62 8.56
CA SER A 74 -5.17 13.87 8.32
C SER A 74 -5.84 14.12 6.96
N ARG A 75 -5.09 14.63 5.96
CA ARG A 75 -5.61 14.91 4.62
C ARG A 75 -4.75 14.25 3.54
N TRP A 76 -5.44 13.71 2.55
CA TRP A 76 -4.84 13.20 1.32
C TRP A 76 -4.65 14.36 0.34
N TYR A 77 -3.52 14.40 -0.36
CA TYR A 77 -3.27 15.39 -1.41
C TYR A 77 -2.32 14.84 -2.49
N ASN A 78 -2.41 15.41 -3.69
CA ASN A 78 -1.47 15.18 -4.78
C ASN A 78 -0.42 16.30 -4.74
N PRO A 79 0.88 16.01 -4.54
CA PRO A 79 1.92 17.03 -4.44
C PRO A 79 2.26 17.69 -5.79
N ALA A 80 1.69 17.23 -6.91
CA ALA A 80 1.84 17.89 -8.22
C ALA A 80 0.63 18.74 -8.63
N GLU A 81 -0.44 18.75 -7.82
CA GLU A 81 -1.56 19.68 -7.99
C GLU A 81 -1.37 20.80 -6.96
N ASP A 82 -1.25 22.04 -7.43
CA ASP A 82 -1.11 23.25 -6.59
C ASP A 82 -2.30 23.45 -5.63
#